data_AF-A0A7R9Q1J0-F1
#
_entry.id   AF-A0A7R9Q1J0-F1
#
_cell.length_a   1.000
_cell.length_b   1.000
_cell.length_c   1.000
_cell.angle_alpha   90.00
_cell.angle_beta   90.00
_cell.angle_gamma   90.00
#
_symmetry.space_group_name_H-M   'P 1'
#
loop_
_entity.id
_entity.type
_entity.pdbx_description
1 polymer ?
#
loop_
_entity_poly.entity_id
_entity_poly.type
_entity_poly.pdbx_seq_one_letter_code
_entity_poly.pdbx_strand_id
1 'polypeptide(L)'
;MYLLINLIALSVIVQYNGVSHGLQDRPLVGLLAQEYWAPGAVNQSHIAASYVKYLESAGARVVPVMINETEQYYKQIIAETNGLLIPGGDQNLRTSGYAIAGAHLVKYAHANASRPYPIWTTCLGFELVALLMSKLPALGSCDTNDVALPLNMTMGFKESRMFSGVNPSIVK
;
A
#
# COMPACT_ATOMS: atom_id res chain seq x y z
N MET A 1 56.77 9.27 37.88
CA MET A 1 55.60 8.54 38.40
C MET A 1 54.55 8.54 37.29
N TYR A 2 54.54 7.48 36.49
CA TYR A 2 53.70 7.33 35.30
C TYR A 2 52.31 6.87 35.70
N LEU A 3 51.26 7.52 35.21
CA LEU A 3 49.90 6.97 35.24
C LEU A 3 49.34 7.03 33.82
N LEU A 4 49.55 5.96 33.06
CA LEU A 4 48.90 5.70 31.78
C LEU A 4 47.54 5.07 32.08
N ILE A 5 46.45 5.82 31.86
CA ILE A 5 45.09 5.28 31.88
C ILE A 5 44.80 4.75 30.47
N ASN A 6 44.80 3.43 30.32
CA ASN A 6 44.34 2.75 29.11
C ASN A 6 42.81 2.78 29.07
N LEU A 7 42.24 3.53 28.11
CA LEU A 7 40.82 3.48 27.78
C LEU A 7 40.60 2.30 26.82
N ILE A 8 40.14 1.15 27.33
CA ILE A 8 39.66 0.06 26.48
C ILE A 8 38.20 0.35 26.15
N ALA A 9 37.95 0.91 24.98
CA ALA A 9 36.60 0.97 24.42
C ALA A 9 36.25 -0.43 23.88
N LEU A 10 35.49 -1.22 24.63
CA LEU A 10 34.84 -2.41 24.09
C LEU A 10 33.73 -1.94 23.15
N SER A 11 34.02 -1.91 21.84
CA SER A 11 32.96 -1.87 20.83
C SER A 11 32.31 -3.25 20.78
N VAL A 12 31.13 -3.38 21.38
CA VAL A 12 30.24 -4.52 21.13
C VAL A 12 29.80 -4.40 19.67
N ILE A 13 30.44 -5.17 18.79
CA ILE A 13 29.97 -5.33 17.41
C ILE A 13 28.70 -6.18 17.51
N VAL A 14 27.55 -5.52 17.56
CA VAL A 14 26.27 -6.18 17.28
C VAL A 14 26.33 -6.57 15.80
N GLN A 15 26.67 -7.81 15.52
CA GLN A 15 26.49 -8.40 14.20
C GLN A 15 24.98 -8.50 13.97
N TYR A 16 24.39 -7.47 13.36
CA TYR A 16 23.15 -7.65 12.64
C TYR A 16 23.46 -8.58 11.47
N ASN A 17 23.10 -9.86 11.62
CA ASN A 17 22.88 -10.73 10.47
C ASN A 17 21.67 -10.17 9.72
N GLY A 18 21.88 -9.07 9.00
CA GLY A 18 20.94 -8.56 8.04
C GLY A 18 20.79 -9.64 6.98
N VAL A 19 19.66 -10.33 7.00
CA VAL A 19 19.20 -11.05 5.82
C VAL A 19 19.17 -10.02 4.71
N SER A 20 20.13 -10.08 3.78
CA SER A 20 20.03 -9.34 2.54
C SER A 20 18.85 -9.94 1.79
N HIS A 21 17.67 -9.35 1.97
CA HIS A 21 16.62 -9.52 0.97
C HIS A 21 17.19 -8.92 -0.31
N GLY A 22 17.78 -9.76 -1.16
CA GLY A 22 18.16 -9.38 -2.51
C GLY A 22 16.98 -8.68 -3.18
N LEU A 23 17.27 -7.70 -4.04
CA LEU A 23 16.23 -7.01 -4.79
C LEU A 23 15.34 -8.05 -5.48
N GLN A 24 14.04 -8.00 -5.21
CA GLN A 24 13.08 -8.89 -5.83
C GLN A 24 12.75 -8.34 -7.21
N ASP A 25 13.40 -8.87 -8.24
CA ASP A 25 13.25 -8.40 -9.63
C ASP A 25 11.87 -8.72 -10.25
N ARG A 26 11.04 -9.49 -9.54
CA ARG A 26 9.68 -9.88 -9.98
C ARG A 26 8.70 -9.83 -8.81
N PRO A 27 8.32 -8.63 -8.33
CA PRO A 27 7.48 -8.47 -7.15
C PRO A 27 6.08 -9.04 -7.39
N LEU A 28 5.53 -9.70 -6.37
CA LEU A 28 4.13 -10.08 -6.28
C LEU A 28 3.36 -8.96 -5.58
N VAL A 29 2.37 -8.39 -6.23
CA VAL A 29 1.54 -7.31 -5.66
C VAL A 29 0.11 -7.81 -5.52
N GLY A 30 -0.39 -7.80 -4.30
CA GLY A 30 -1.80 -8.06 -4.03
C GLY A 30 -2.67 -6.94 -4.62
N LEU A 31 -3.80 -7.29 -5.24
CA LEU A 31 -4.76 -6.35 -5.78
C LEU A 31 -6.15 -6.68 -5.23
N LEU A 32 -6.67 -5.79 -4.38
CA LEU A 32 -7.95 -6.02 -3.69
C LEU A 32 -9.12 -6.02 -4.68
N ALA A 33 -9.89 -7.10 -4.68
CA ALA A 33 -11.15 -7.20 -5.39
C ALA A 33 -12.25 -6.38 -4.68
N GLN A 34 -13.33 -6.12 -5.39
CA GLN A 34 -14.51 -5.47 -4.82
C GLN A 34 -15.77 -6.18 -5.31
N GLU A 35 -16.89 -5.94 -4.65
CA GLU A 35 -18.18 -6.54 -5.01
C GLU A 35 -18.51 -6.27 -6.48
N TYR A 36 -19.12 -7.27 -7.12
CA TYR A 36 -19.70 -7.12 -8.44
C TYR A 36 -21.21 -7.06 -8.33
N TRP A 37 -21.80 -5.93 -8.74
CA TRP A 37 -23.25 -5.75 -8.73
C TRP A 37 -23.83 -5.95 -10.14
N ALA A 38 -24.58 -7.03 -10.30
CA ALA A 38 -25.42 -7.29 -11.48
C ALA A 38 -26.63 -8.14 -11.07
N PRO A 39 -27.76 -8.08 -11.82
CA PRO A 39 -28.88 -8.99 -11.58
C PRO A 39 -28.43 -10.46 -11.59
N GLY A 40 -28.62 -11.16 -10.48
CA GLY A 40 -28.19 -12.57 -10.31
C GLY A 40 -26.74 -12.77 -9.87
N ALA A 41 -25.94 -11.71 -9.73
CA ALA A 41 -24.61 -11.81 -9.13
C ALA A 41 -24.74 -11.88 -7.60
N VAL A 42 -24.63 -13.10 -7.05
CA VAL A 42 -24.57 -13.34 -5.61
C VAL A 42 -23.14 -13.70 -5.25
N ASN A 43 -22.56 -12.98 -4.28
CA ASN A 43 -21.20 -13.21 -3.77
C ASN A 43 -20.10 -13.18 -4.85
N GLN A 44 -20.31 -12.40 -5.92
CA GLN A 44 -19.30 -12.21 -6.95
C GLN A 44 -18.45 -10.98 -6.64
N SER A 45 -17.17 -11.07 -7.00
CA SER A 45 -16.22 -9.97 -6.90
C SER A 45 -15.52 -9.76 -8.24
N HIS A 46 -14.99 -8.56 -8.44
CA HIS A 46 -14.28 -8.20 -9.66
C HIS A 46 -13.07 -7.30 -9.37
N ILE A 47 -12.19 -7.23 -10.35
CA ILE A 47 -11.05 -6.32 -10.41
C ILE A 47 -11.05 -5.69 -11.81
N ALA A 48 -11.00 -4.35 -11.88
CA ALA A 48 -10.85 -3.69 -13.17
C ALA A 48 -9.47 -3.99 -13.79
N ALA A 49 -9.47 -4.46 -15.03
CA ALA A 49 -8.26 -4.89 -15.73
C ALA A 49 -7.20 -3.78 -15.91
N SER A 50 -7.60 -2.51 -15.83
CA SER A 50 -6.68 -1.36 -15.86
C SER A 50 -5.68 -1.39 -14.71
N TYR A 51 -6.09 -1.79 -13.50
CA TYR A 51 -5.17 -1.92 -12.35
C TYR A 51 -4.17 -3.07 -12.52
N VAL A 52 -4.60 -4.17 -13.15
CA VAL A 52 -3.70 -5.29 -13.48
C VAL A 52 -2.62 -4.81 -14.45
N LYS A 53 -3.03 -4.17 -15.55
CA LYS A 53 -2.11 -3.62 -16.55
C LYS A 53 -1.18 -2.55 -15.98
N TYR A 54 -1.66 -1.73 -15.06
CA TYR A 54 -0.85 -0.72 -14.37
C TYR A 54 0.30 -1.35 -13.57
N LEU A 55 0.02 -2.43 -12.83
CA LEU A 55 1.04 -3.13 -12.05
C LEU A 55 2.01 -3.92 -12.96
N GLU A 56 1.48 -4.61 -13.98
CA GLU A 56 2.29 -5.40 -14.91
C GLU A 56 3.22 -4.53 -15.76
N SER A 57 2.79 -3.33 -16.17
CA SER A 57 3.65 -2.41 -16.94
C SER A 57 4.86 -1.91 -16.13
N ALA A 58 4.77 -1.95 -14.80
CA ALA A 58 5.87 -1.68 -13.87
C ALA A 58 6.71 -2.93 -13.54
N GLY A 59 6.44 -4.08 -14.18
CA GLY A 59 7.18 -5.33 -13.99
C GLY A 59 6.71 -6.20 -12.81
N ALA A 60 5.58 -5.87 -12.19
CA ALA A 60 5.00 -6.68 -11.12
C ALA A 60 4.14 -7.84 -11.66
N ARG A 61 3.98 -8.88 -10.84
CA ARG A 61 2.96 -9.92 -11.02
C ARG A 61 1.82 -9.66 -10.04
N VAL A 62 0.59 -9.81 -10.51
CA VAL A 62 -0.60 -9.48 -9.71
C VAL A 62 -1.18 -10.72 -9.05
N VAL A 63 -1.48 -10.61 -7.75
CA VAL A 63 -2.23 -11.61 -6.99
C VAL A 63 -3.61 -11.03 -6.67
N PRO A 64 -4.72 -11.59 -7.17
CA PRO A 64 -6.05 -11.13 -6.78
C PRO A 64 -6.28 -11.42 -5.30
N VAL A 65 -6.70 -10.40 -4.55
CA VAL A 65 -7.03 -10.53 -3.13
C VAL A 65 -8.54 -10.49 -2.99
N MET A 66 -9.13 -11.62 -2.64
CA MET A 66 -10.58 -11.77 -2.55
C MET A 66 -11.15 -11.07 -1.32
N ILE A 67 -12.39 -10.58 -1.43
CA ILE A 67 -13.18 -10.06 -0.32
C ILE A 67 -13.91 -11.19 0.40
N ASN A 68 -14.42 -10.92 1.59
CA ASN A 68 -15.20 -11.86 2.41
C ASN A 68 -14.43 -13.13 2.83
N GLU A 69 -13.10 -13.08 2.76
CA GLU A 69 -12.21 -14.12 3.24
C GLU A 69 -11.88 -13.96 4.73
N THR A 70 -11.24 -14.98 5.31
CA THR A 70 -10.87 -15.01 6.74
C THR A 70 -9.70 -14.07 7.08
N GLU A 71 -9.58 -13.69 8.35
CA GLU A 71 -8.40 -12.96 8.84
C GLU A 71 -7.07 -13.67 8.51
N GLN A 72 -7.07 -15.00 8.59
CA GLN A 72 -5.87 -15.80 8.31
C GLN A 72 -5.45 -15.70 6.85
N TYR A 73 -6.41 -15.68 5.93
CA TYR A 73 -6.16 -15.43 4.51
C TYR A 73 -5.47 -14.08 4.30
N TYR A 74 -5.98 -13.00 4.90
CA TYR A 74 -5.36 -11.67 4.73
C TYR A 74 -3.96 -11.59 5.34
N LYS A 75 -3.72 -12.24 6.48
CA LYS A 75 -2.37 -12.34 7.07
C LYS A 75 -1.41 -13.06 6.11
N GLN A 76 -1.87 -14.14 5.47
CA GLN A 76 -1.10 -14.89 4.50
C GLN A 76 -0.75 -14.03 3.26
N ILE A 77 -1.72 -13.27 2.72
CA ILE A 77 -1.47 -12.33 1.62
C ILE A 77 -0.34 -11.34 1.97
N ILE A 78 -0.37 -10.73 3.17
CA ILE A 78 0.67 -9.80 3.61
C ILE A 78 2.03 -10.49 3.82
N ALA A 79 2.04 -11.76 4.24
CA ALA A 79 3.26 -12.53 4.41
C ALA A 79 3.90 -12.91 3.07
N GLU A 80 3.09 -13.24 2.06
CA GLU A 80 3.54 -13.85 0.80
C GLU A 80 3.75 -12.85 -0.35
N THR A 81 3.14 -11.66 -0.28
CA THR A 81 3.26 -10.65 -1.34
C THR A 81 4.20 -9.51 -0.95
N ASN A 82 4.75 -8.81 -1.94
CA ASN A 82 5.73 -7.75 -1.75
C ASN A 82 5.09 -6.39 -1.47
N GLY A 83 3.84 -6.18 -1.87
CA GLY A 83 3.08 -4.96 -1.67
C GLY A 83 1.59 -5.16 -1.98
N LEU A 84 0.78 -4.13 -1.75
CA LEU A 84 -0.68 -4.16 -1.97
C LEU A 84 -1.14 -2.92 -2.73
N LEU A 85 -2.06 -3.11 -3.67
CA LEU A 85 -2.86 -2.04 -4.27
C LEU A 85 -4.32 -2.18 -3.85
N ILE A 86 -4.87 -1.11 -3.30
CA ILE A 86 -6.29 -0.96 -2.98
C ILE A 86 -6.93 -0.03 -4.04
N PRO A 87 -7.71 -0.57 -5.00
CA PRO A 87 -8.15 0.18 -6.17
C PRO A 87 -9.30 1.14 -5.85
N GLY A 88 -9.67 1.96 -6.83
CA GLY A 88 -10.91 2.74 -6.81
C GLY A 88 -12.15 1.87 -6.98
N GLY A 89 -13.33 2.48 -6.89
CA GLY A 89 -14.61 1.80 -6.91
C GLY A 89 -15.73 2.67 -6.34
N ASP A 90 -16.87 2.06 -6.04
CA ASP A 90 -18.07 2.71 -5.51
C ASP A 90 -18.67 1.98 -4.29
N GLN A 91 -17.89 1.11 -3.64
CA GLN A 91 -18.36 0.29 -2.53
C GLN A 91 -18.53 1.08 -1.23
N ASN A 92 -19.42 0.60 -0.36
CA ASN A 92 -19.64 1.20 0.95
C ASN A 92 -18.37 1.09 1.82
N LEU A 93 -17.76 2.21 2.20
CA LEU A 93 -16.51 2.27 2.98
C LEU A 93 -16.59 1.75 4.43
N ARG A 94 -17.73 1.22 4.88
CA ARG A 94 -17.93 0.67 6.23
C ARG A 94 -18.42 -0.77 6.23
N THR A 95 -19.39 -1.09 5.39
CA THR A 95 -20.11 -2.38 5.46
C THR A 95 -19.80 -3.33 4.31
N SER A 96 -19.10 -2.87 3.27
CA SER A 96 -18.68 -3.75 2.17
C SER A 96 -17.60 -4.74 2.61
N GLY A 97 -17.58 -5.90 1.97
CA GLY A 97 -16.46 -6.84 2.00
C GLY A 97 -15.17 -6.18 1.53
N TYR A 98 -15.22 -5.25 0.56
CA TYR A 98 -14.08 -4.42 0.18
C TYR A 98 -13.50 -3.64 1.37
N ALA A 99 -14.34 -2.91 2.12
CA ALA A 99 -13.90 -2.09 3.24
C ALA A 99 -13.37 -2.94 4.39
N ILE A 100 -14.05 -4.05 4.70
CA ILE A 100 -13.65 -5.00 5.75
C ILE A 100 -12.30 -5.63 5.38
N ALA A 101 -12.15 -6.16 4.17
CA ALA A 101 -10.90 -6.75 3.68
C ALA A 101 -9.75 -5.73 3.68
N GLY A 102 -9.99 -4.52 3.16
CA GLY A 102 -9.01 -3.45 3.14
C GLY A 102 -8.54 -3.04 4.55
N ALA A 103 -9.46 -2.98 5.52
CA ALA A 103 -9.12 -2.70 6.91
C ALA A 103 -8.21 -3.78 7.52
N HIS A 104 -8.51 -5.06 7.30
CA HIS A 104 -7.65 -6.17 7.73
C HIS A 104 -6.26 -6.10 7.10
N LEU A 105 -6.19 -5.92 5.78
CA LEU A 105 -4.93 -5.84 5.04
C LEU A 105 -4.04 -4.68 5.51
N VAL A 106 -4.61 -3.48 5.66
CA VAL A 106 -3.90 -2.29 6.16
C VAL A 106 -3.40 -2.53 7.59
N LYS A 107 -4.25 -3.09 8.47
CA LYS A 107 -3.89 -3.44 9.84
C LYS A 107 -2.70 -4.40 9.90
N TYR A 108 -2.73 -5.49 9.13
CA TYR A 108 -1.67 -6.50 9.18
C TYR A 108 -0.38 -6.02 8.51
N ALA A 109 -0.47 -5.24 7.42
CA ALA A 109 0.69 -4.60 6.82
C ALA A 109 1.38 -3.64 7.79
N HIS A 110 0.60 -2.84 8.54
CA HIS A 110 1.16 -1.93 9.54
C HIS A 110 1.76 -2.64 10.75
N ALA A 111 1.17 -3.75 11.18
CA ALA A 111 1.68 -4.57 12.28
C ALA A 111 2.97 -5.33 11.93
N ASN A 112 3.34 -5.42 10.64
CA ASN A 112 4.52 -6.13 10.19
C ASN A 112 5.79 -5.27 10.37
N ALA A 113 6.33 -5.25 11.60
CA ALA A 113 7.49 -4.45 11.96
C ALA A 113 8.82 -4.93 11.35
N SER A 114 8.90 -6.19 10.89
CA SER A 114 10.15 -6.77 10.38
C SER A 114 10.43 -6.42 8.92
N ARG A 115 9.42 -5.96 8.16
CA ARG A 115 9.56 -5.62 6.74
C ARG A 115 8.65 -4.45 6.34
N PRO A 116 9.21 -3.36 5.78
CA PRO A 116 8.40 -2.34 5.14
C PRO A 116 7.50 -2.95 4.05
N TYR A 117 6.19 -2.78 4.20
CA TYR A 117 5.19 -3.29 3.28
C TYR A 117 4.49 -2.11 2.57
N PRO A 118 4.81 -1.81 1.31
CA PRO A 118 4.19 -0.69 0.61
C PRO A 118 2.71 -0.99 0.29
N ILE A 119 1.86 -0.02 0.61
CA ILE A 119 0.45 0.01 0.20
C ILE A 119 0.27 1.20 -0.74
N TRP A 120 -0.26 0.93 -1.93
CA TRP A 120 -0.75 1.95 -2.86
C TRP A 120 -2.28 1.99 -2.81
N THR A 121 -2.85 3.19 -2.87
CA THR A 121 -4.30 3.37 -2.88
C THR A 121 -4.73 4.31 -4.00
N THR A 122 -5.95 4.16 -4.50
CA THR A 122 -6.47 4.99 -5.59
C THR A 122 -7.96 5.25 -5.37
N CYS A 123 -8.41 6.50 -5.49
CA CYS A 123 -9.82 6.91 -5.35
C CYS A 123 -10.46 6.30 -4.07
N LEU A 124 -11.45 5.41 -4.20
CA LEU A 124 -12.08 4.70 -3.06
C LEU A 124 -11.07 4.10 -2.06
N GLY A 125 -9.96 3.55 -2.53
CA GLY A 125 -8.93 3.00 -1.65
C GLY A 125 -8.23 4.07 -0.83
N PHE A 126 -8.06 5.26 -1.38
CA PHE A 126 -7.49 6.41 -0.66
C PHE A 126 -8.46 6.89 0.41
N GLU A 127 -9.76 6.97 0.08
CA GLU A 127 -10.82 7.30 1.04
C GLU A 127 -10.88 6.30 2.19
N LEU A 128 -10.81 5.01 1.89
CA LEU A 128 -10.78 3.94 2.90
C LEU A 128 -9.62 4.14 3.88
N VAL A 129 -8.38 4.29 3.38
CA VAL A 129 -7.21 4.46 4.25
C VAL A 129 -7.26 5.78 5.01
N ALA A 130 -7.75 6.87 4.39
CA ALA A 130 -7.94 8.14 5.07
C ALA A 130 -8.91 8.00 6.27
N LEU A 131 -10.01 7.27 6.10
CA LEU A 131 -10.96 6.98 7.19
C LEU A 131 -10.36 6.08 8.27
N LEU A 132 -9.55 5.08 7.90
CA LEU A 132 -8.90 4.18 8.86
C LEU A 132 -7.85 4.90 9.72
N MET A 133 -7.15 5.87 9.15
CA MET A 133 -6.03 6.57 9.81
C MET A 133 -6.47 7.86 10.53
N SER A 134 -7.59 8.45 10.14
CA SER A 134 -8.06 9.72 10.69
C SER A 134 -8.91 9.53 11.95
N LYS A 135 -8.76 10.46 12.90
CA LYS A 135 -9.68 10.63 14.05
C LYS A 135 -10.80 11.65 13.77
N LEU A 136 -10.78 12.27 12.61
CA LEU A 136 -11.67 13.36 12.18
C LEU A 136 -12.42 12.98 10.90
N PRO A 137 -13.52 13.67 10.55
CA PRO A 137 -14.16 13.53 9.24
C PRO A 137 -13.12 13.73 8.12
N ALA A 138 -12.89 12.70 7.32
CA ALA A 138 -11.84 12.69 6.29
C ALA A 138 -12.38 12.94 4.87
N LEU A 139 -13.71 12.94 4.70
CA LEU A 139 -14.36 13.05 3.39
C LEU A 139 -15.24 14.29 3.33
N GLY A 140 -15.23 14.96 2.18
CA GLY A 140 -16.08 16.09 1.83
C GLY A 140 -16.56 15.96 0.39
N SER A 141 -17.69 16.59 0.06
CA SER A 141 -18.21 16.61 -1.31
C SER A 141 -17.33 17.50 -2.20
N CYS A 142 -17.04 17.02 -3.41
CA CYS A 142 -16.27 17.73 -4.42
C CYS A 142 -16.91 17.51 -5.79
N ASP A 143 -16.93 18.54 -6.64
CA ASP A 143 -17.37 18.42 -8.03
C ASP A 143 -16.18 18.01 -8.91
N THR A 144 -15.86 16.71 -8.85
CA THR A 144 -14.68 16.12 -9.51
C THR A 144 -15.03 14.86 -10.31
N ASN A 145 -16.29 14.74 -10.74
CA ASN A 145 -16.71 13.67 -11.63
C ASN A 145 -16.37 14.03 -13.09
N ASP A 146 -15.75 13.10 -13.81
CA ASP A 146 -15.43 13.23 -15.24
C ASP A 146 -14.66 14.52 -15.61
N VAL A 147 -13.64 14.86 -14.81
CA VAL A 147 -12.79 16.04 -15.03
C VAL A 147 -11.31 15.68 -14.93
N ALA A 148 -10.52 16.21 -15.86
CA ALA A 148 -9.06 16.16 -15.82
C ALA A 148 -8.52 17.43 -15.15
N LEU A 149 -7.83 17.29 -14.03
CA LEU A 149 -7.25 18.39 -13.27
C LEU A 149 -5.72 18.29 -13.18
N PRO A 150 -4.99 19.41 -13.17
CA PRO A 150 -3.57 19.41 -12.86
C PRO A 150 -3.32 19.13 -11.38
N LEU A 151 -2.10 18.71 -11.04
CA LEU A 151 -1.66 18.58 -9.65
C LEU A 151 -1.00 19.89 -9.20
N ASN A 152 -1.55 20.50 -8.15
CA ASN A 152 -0.91 21.63 -7.47
C ASN A 152 0.11 21.07 -6.47
N MET A 153 1.37 20.98 -6.89
CA MET A 153 2.45 20.45 -6.06
C MET A 153 2.72 21.33 -4.83
N THR A 154 2.81 20.71 -3.65
CA THR A 154 3.19 21.41 -2.42
C THR A 154 4.70 21.59 -2.31
N MET A 155 5.14 22.52 -1.47
CA MET A 155 6.56 22.66 -1.14
C MET A 155 7.10 21.34 -0.57
N GLY A 156 8.28 20.91 -1.01
CA GLY A 156 8.89 19.66 -0.57
C GLY A 156 8.57 18.42 -1.42
N PHE A 157 7.79 18.57 -2.51
CA PHE A 157 7.39 17.41 -3.31
C PHE A 157 8.60 16.69 -3.96
N LYS A 158 9.66 17.43 -4.32
CA LYS A 158 10.88 16.89 -4.94
C LYS A 158 11.67 16.00 -3.99
N GLU A 159 11.58 16.26 -2.69
CA GLU A 159 12.21 15.50 -1.61
C GLU A 159 11.36 14.31 -1.17
N SER A 160 10.12 14.20 -1.65
CA SER A 160 9.22 13.10 -1.32
C SER A 160 9.70 11.77 -1.92
N ARG A 161 9.40 10.65 -1.24
CA ARG A 161 9.72 9.31 -1.76
C ARG A 161 9.02 8.99 -3.08
N MET A 162 7.87 9.62 -3.36
CA MET A 162 7.04 9.31 -4.53
C MET A 162 7.55 10.03 -5.78
N PHE A 163 7.97 11.30 -5.65
CA PHE A 163 8.34 12.14 -6.79
C PHE A 163 9.84 12.43 -6.91
N SER A 164 10.68 11.93 -6.00
CA SER A 164 12.13 12.19 -6.05
C SER A 164 12.82 11.69 -7.33
N GLY A 165 12.27 10.66 -7.98
CA GLY A 165 12.77 10.11 -9.25
C GLY A 165 12.04 10.59 -10.50
N VAL A 166 11.13 11.55 -10.39
CA VAL A 166 10.30 12.00 -11.53
C VAL A 166 11.14 12.76 -12.55
N ASN A 167 10.89 12.56 -13.84
CA ASN A 167 11.55 13.34 -14.89
C ASN A 167 11.12 14.82 -14.76
N PRO A 168 12.05 15.79 -14.63
CA PRO A 168 11.69 17.20 -14.51
C PRO A 168 10.84 17.74 -15.67
N SER A 169 10.87 17.12 -16.85
CA SER A 169 10.11 17.57 -18.02
C SER A 169 8.60 17.31 -17.95
N ILE A 170 8.17 16.36 -17.10
CA ILE A 170 6.74 16.03 -16.92
C ILE A 170 6.11 16.74 -15.72
N VAL A 171 6.92 17.42 -14.90
CA VAL A 171 6.46 18.28 -13.82
C VAL A 171 6.48 19.72 -14.34
N LYS A 172 5.29 20.26 -14.61
CA LYS A 172 5.10 21.62 -15.14
C LYS A 172 4.48 22.52 -14.09
#